data_AF-A0A370ER23-F1
#
_entry.id   AF-A0A370ER23-F1
#
_cell.length_a   1.000
_cell.length_b   1.000
_cell.length_c   1.000
_cell.angle_alpha   90.00
_cell.angle_beta   90.00
_cell.angle_gamma   90.00
#
_symmetry.space_group_name_H-M   'P 1'
#
loop_
_entity.id
_entity.type
_entity.pdbx_description
1 polymer ?
#
loop_
_entity_poly.entity_id
_entity_poly.type
_entity_poly.pdbx_seq_one_letter_code
_entity_poly.pdbx_strand_id
1 'polypeptide(L)' 'MDIQASKIELAKLILDLEDSKLVQKIMDLLKSETNLSSKQKEYIDASISELENGQGIPHSMVMEETKARYSKYFKE' A
#
# COMPACT_ATOMS: atom_id res chain seq x y z
N MET A 1 -3.27 -9.79 -24.94
CA MET A 1 -2.06 -10.40 -24.35
C MET A 1 -2.42 -11.81 -23.95
N ASP A 2 -1.69 -12.82 -24.43
CA ASP A 2 -1.96 -14.21 -24.04
C ASP A 2 -1.42 -14.45 -22.63
N ILE A 3 -2.33 -14.71 -21.70
CA ILE A 3 -2.01 -14.92 -20.28
C ILE A 3 -1.16 -16.18 -20.07
N GLN A 4 -1.28 -17.18 -20.94
CA GLN A 4 -0.48 -18.42 -20.83
C GLN A 4 0.96 -18.16 -21.25
N ALA A 5 1.15 -17.43 -22.36
CA ALA A 5 2.48 -16.99 -22.79
C ALA A 5 3.16 -16.14 -21.70
N SER A 6 2.42 -15.23 -21.07
CA SER A 6 2.93 -14.34 -20.01
C SER A 6 3.38 -15.12 -18.76
N LYS A 7 2.65 -16.18 -18.37
CA LYS A 7 3.03 -17.05 -17.24
C LYS A 7 4.32 -17.82 -17.52
N ILE A 8 4.50 -18.32 -18.74
CA ILE A 8 5.70 -19.06 -19.15
C ILE A 8 6.92 -18.14 -19.13
N GLU A 9 6.76 -16.91 -19.62
CA GLU A 9 7.83 -15.90 -19.61
C GLU A 9 8.26 -15.55 -18.18
N LEU A 10 7.31 -15.32 -17.28
CA LEU A 10 7.60 -15.09 -15.87
C LEU A 10 8.35 -16.27 -15.22
N ALA A 11 7.95 -17.51 -15.52
CA ALA A 11 8.62 -18.69 -14.99
C ALA A 11 10.09 -18.78 -15.45
N LYS A 12 10.36 -18.46 -16.73
CA LYS A 12 11.74 -18.41 -17.25
C LYS A 12 12.58 -17.36 -16.53
N LEU A 13 12.05 -16.14 -16.41
CA LEU A 13 12.74 -15.06 -15.71
C LEU A 13 13.09 -15.44 -14.27
N ILE A 14 12.20 -16.15 -13.56
CA ILE A 14 12.44 -16.59 -12.18
C ILE A 14 13.52 -17.68 -12.11
N LEU A 15 13.55 -18.62 -13.06
CA LEU A 15 14.56 -19.70 -13.09
C LEU A 15 15.98 -19.16 -13.31
N ASP A 16 16.10 -18.05 -14.04
CA ASP A 16 17.39 -17.41 -14.33
C ASP A 16 17.86 -16.46 -13.21
N LEU A 17 17.07 -16.26 -12.13
CA LEU A 17 17.45 -15.41 -11.01
C LEU A 17 18.43 -16.10 -10.05
N GLU A 18 19.60 -15.50 -9.86
CA GLU A 18 20.59 -15.94 -8.87
C GLU A 18 20.37 -15.29 -7.47
N ASP A 19 19.69 -14.14 -7.42
CA ASP A 19 19.44 -13.43 -6.16
C ASP A 19 18.29 -14.06 -5.36
N SER A 20 18.65 -14.88 -4.38
CA SER A 20 17.73 -15.51 -3.43
C SER A 20 16.82 -14.53 -2.68
N LYS A 21 17.25 -13.29 -2.41
CA LYS A 21 16.40 -12.28 -1.75
C LYS A 21 15.29 -11.80 -2.66
N LEU A 22 15.58 -11.65 -3.95
CA LEU A 22 14.58 -11.25 -4.94
C LEU A 22 13.57 -12.38 -5.17
N VAL A 23 14.03 -13.63 -5.26
CA VAL A 23 13.14 -14.80 -5.35
C VAL A 23 12.19 -14.86 -4.15
N GLN A 24 12.70 -14.65 -2.93
CA GLN A 24 11.86 -14.64 -1.73
C GLN A 24 10.80 -13.53 -1.76
N LYS A 25 11.17 -12.30 -2.17
CA LYS A 25 10.20 -11.19 -2.31
C LYS A 25 9.11 -11.50 -3.33
N ILE A 26 9.45 -12.13 -4.45
CA ILE A 26 8.48 -12.55 -5.46
C ILE A 26 7.55 -13.61 -4.88
N MET A 27 8.06 -14.60 -4.15
CA MET A 27 7.21 -15.58 -3.47
C MET A 27 6.28 -14.92 -2.46
N ASP A 28 6.78 -13.98 -1.66
CA ASP A 28 5.98 -13.28 -0.67
C ASP A 28 4.87 -12.46 -1.34
N LEU A 29 5.15 -11.85 -2.49
CA LEU A 29 4.15 -11.15 -3.29
C LEU A 29 3.10 -12.10 -3.87
N LEU A 30 3.51 -13.23 -4.45
CA LEU A 30 2.60 -14.23 -5.01
C LEU A 30 1.74 -14.92 -3.95
N LYS A 31 2.29 -15.08 -2.74
CA LYS A 31 1.59 -15.63 -1.56
C LYS A 31 0.85 -14.57 -0.76
N SER A 32 1.14 -13.29 -0.99
CA SER A 32 0.37 -12.22 -0.39
C SER A 32 -1.01 -12.23 -1.04
N GLU A 33 -1.93 -12.95 -0.39
CA GLU A 33 -3.32 -12.59 -0.50
C GLU A 33 -3.42 -11.13 -0.05
N THR A 34 -4.02 -10.26 -0.88
CA THR A 34 -4.45 -8.94 -0.42
C THR A 34 -5.48 -9.17 0.68
N ASN A 35 -5.00 -9.34 1.91
CA ASN A 35 -5.77 -9.71 3.10
C ASN A 35 -6.56 -8.53 3.67
N LEU A 36 -7.05 -7.65 2.81
CA LEU A 36 -8.03 -6.67 3.23
C LEU A 36 -9.35 -7.41 3.38
N SER A 37 -9.85 -7.48 4.62
CA SER A 37 -11.22 -7.87 4.88
C SER A 37 -12.18 -7.00 4.07
N SER A 38 -13.38 -7.50 3.77
CA SER A 38 -14.40 -6.73 3.03
C SER A 38 -14.64 -5.35 3.65
N LYS A 39 -14.65 -5.30 5.00
CA LYS A 39 -14.80 -4.06 5.75
C LYS A 39 -13.64 -3.08 5.57
N GLN A 40 -12.40 -3.56 5.47
CA GLN A 40 -11.25 -2.70 5.18
C GLN A 40 -11.32 -2.13 3.76
N LYS A 41 -11.77 -2.93 2.79
CA LYS A 41 -11.99 -2.46 1.41
C LYS A 41 -13.07 -1.37 1.37
N GLU A 42 -14.22 -1.63 2.00
CA GLU A 42 -15.31 -0.66 2.12
C GLU A 42 -14.85 0.67 2.72
N TYR A 43 -14.06 0.64 3.80
CA TYR A 43 -13.54 1.88 4.40
C TYR A 43 -12.54 2.62 3.50
N ILE A 44 -11.70 1.89 2.78
CA ILE A 44 -10.76 2.51 1.83
C ILE A 44 -11.55 3.21 0.72
N ASP A 45 -12.54 2.53 0.14
CA ASP A 45 -13.36 3.08 -0.93
C ASP A 45 -14.15 4.31 -0.46
N ALA A 46 -14.73 4.26 0.74
CA ALA A 46 -15.40 5.39 1.36
C ALA A 46 -14.45 6.57 1.59
N SER A 47 -13.26 6.31 2.15
CA SER A 47 -12.27 7.36 2.43
C SER A 47 -11.77 8.03 1.15
N ILE A 48 -11.57 7.27 0.07
CA ILE A 48 -11.18 7.82 -1.24
C ILE A 48 -12.29 8.74 -1.77
N SER A 49 -13.54 8.30 -1.72
CA SER A 49 -14.70 9.10 -2.15
C SER A 49 -14.83 10.40 -1.34
N GLU A 50 -14.64 10.34 -0.02
CA GLU A 50 -14.63 11.53 0.85
C GLU A 50 -13.53 12.53 0.45
N LEU A 51 -12.33 12.03 0.16
CA LEU A 51 -11.21 12.87 -0.29
C LEU A 51 -11.51 13.53 -1.64
N GLU A 52 -12.06 12.79 -2.60
CA GLU A 52 -12.45 13.33 -3.92
C GLU A 52 -13.55 14.39 -3.81
N ASN A 53 -14.45 14.25 -2.84
CA ASN A 53 -15.49 15.24 -2.53
C ASN A 53 -14.96 16.43 -1.70
N GLY A 54 -13.65 16.53 -1.48
CA GLY A 54 -13.02 17.63 -0.75
C GLY A 54 -13.25 17.60 0.77
N GLN A 55 -13.65 16.45 1.31
CA GLN A 55 -13.90 16.24 2.75
C GLN A 55 -12.63 15.88 3.53
N GLY A 56 -11.47 15.87 2.85
CA GLY A 56 -10.17 15.69 3.49
C GLY A 56 -9.75 16.88 4.34
N ILE A 57 -8.96 16.62 5.38
CA ILE A 57 -8.37 17.67 6.21
C ILE A 57 -6.94 17.93 5.74
N PRO A 58 -6.56 19.19 5.42
CA PRO A 58 -5.20 19.53 5.04
C PRO A 58 -4.19 19.13 6.12
N HIS A 59 -3.07 18.55 5.71
CA HIS A 59 -2.03 18.12 6.64
C HIS A 59 -1.53 19.25 7.56
N SER A 60 -1.41 20.47 7.04
CA SER A 60 -1.02 21.64 7.83
C SER A 60 -1.95 21.91 9.02
N MET A 61 -3.26 21.79 8.81
CA MET A 61 -4.27 21.98 9.84
C MET A 61 -4.17 20.89 10.92
N VAL A 62 -4.01 19.63 10.50
CA VAL A 62 -3.79 18.50 11.44
C VAL A 62 -2.52 18.73 12.26
N MET A 63 -1.45 19.20 11.64
CA MET A 63 -0.18 19.46 12.32
C MET A 63 -0.26 20.64 13.29
N GLU A 64 -1.01 21.68 12.96
CA GLU A 64 -1.26 22.81 13.85
C GLU A 64 -2.05 22.37 15.10
N GLU A 65 -3.17 21.65 14.93
CA GLU A 65 -3.94 21.11 16.07
C GLU A 65 -3.09 20.16 16.91
N THR A 66 -2.32 19.28 16.28
CA THR A 66 -1.46 18.32 16.96
C THR A 66 -0.40 19.02 17.80
N LYS A 67 0.26 20.05 17.25
CA LYS A 67 1.25 20.86 17.98
C LYS A 67 0.62 21.60 19.16
N ALA A 68 -0.57 22.16 18.98
CA ALA A 68 -1.31 22.83 20.05
C ALA A 68 -1.67 21.85 21.18
N ARG A 69 -2.27 20.70 20.83
CA ARG A 69 -2.75 19.69 21.78
C ARG A 69 -1.61 18.97 22.50
N TYR A 70 -0.49 18.75 21.82
CA TYR A 70 0.65 17.99 22.34
C TYR A 70 1.92 18.83 22.46
N SER A 71 1.76 20.11 22.83
CA SER A 71 2.84 21.10 22.89
C SER A 71 4.10 20.66 23.65
N LYS A 72 3.96 19.80 24.67
CA LYS A 72 5.10 19.24 25.43
C LYS A 72 6.12 18.45 24.60
N TYR A 73 5.74 17.94 23.43
CA TYR A 73 6.64 17.20 22.53
C TYR A 73 7.22 18.08 21.41
N PHE A 74 6.85 19.36 21.35
CA PHE A 74 7.24 20.30 20.30
C PHE A 74 7.95 21.55 20.85
N LYS A 75 8.38 21.53 22.11
CA LYS A 75 9.25 22.57 22.69
C LYS A 75 10.71 22.21 22.43
N GLU A 76 11.47 23.15 21.86
CA GLU A 76 12.93 23.13 21.85
C GLU A 76 13.49 23.42 23.26
#